data_AF-A0A939YV85-F1
#
_entry.id   AF-A0A939YV85-F1
#
_cell.length_a   1.000
_cell.length_b   1.000
_cell.length_c   1.000
_cell.angle_alpha   90.00
_cell.angle_beta   90.00
_cell.angle_gamma   90.00
#
_symmetry.space_group_name_H-M   'P 1'
#
loop_
_entity.id
_entity.type
_entity.pdbx_description
1 polymer ?
#
loop_
_entity_poly.entity_id
_entity_poly.type
_entity_poly.pdbx_seq_one_letter_code
_entity_poly.pdbx_strand_id
1 'polypeptide(L)'
;MTDSEYRSLAEKSPLKAQRALFDEYYRYVYAIVFGRLRNNASREDIEECVSDAFSEIYRCCGNSSGHDGELRGIVGTIADRTAIKAYHRLSSRIRPDSSIDDGSADNIAAPDDVESETDRSLMRQKLLDCIAELGEPDASIILLRYYYGRSSGETAAELGLTPAAVRKRCSRAAEKLRKRLSDEGITI
;
A
#
# COMPACT_ATOMS: atom_id res chain seq x y z
N MET A 1 12.45 12.55 9.23
CA MET A 1 13.03 12.12 10.53
C MET A 1 13.65 10.73 10.42
N THR A 2 14.82 10.48 11.01
CA THR A 2 15.46 9.16 11.06
C THR A 2 15.03 8.34 12.28
N ASP A 3 15.28 7.03 12.26
CA ASP A 3 15.03 6.15 13.41
C ASP A 3 15.86 6.56 14.64
N SER A 4 17.12 6.96 14.42
CA SER A 4 18.01 7.45 15.47
C SER A 4 17.54 8.77 16.09
N GLU A 5 17.04 9.71 15.27
CA GLU A 5 16.41 10.96 15.73
C GLU A 5 15.16 10.68 16.58
N TYR A 6 14.30 9.76 16.12
CA TYR A 6 13.10 9.37 16.86
C TYR A 6 13.45 8.77 18.24
N ARG A 7 14.41 7.85 18.30
CA ARG A 7 14.83 7.22 19.57
C ARG A 7 15.41 8.22 20.55
N SER A 8 16.31 9.11 20.09
CA SER A 8 16.89 10.15 20.94
C SER A 8 15.81 11.08 21.54
N LEU A 9 14.77 11.38 20.75
CA LEU A 9 13.64 12.17 21.23
C LEU A 9 12.73 11.37 22.18
N ALA A 10 12.54 10.07 21.91
CA ALA A 10 11.70 9.17 22.71
C ALA A 10 12.29 8.92 24.11
N GLU A 11 13.61 8.82 24.24
CA GLU A 11 14.29 8.73 25.54
C GLU A 11 14.03 9.95 26.43
N LYS A 12 13.94 11.14 25.84
CA LYS A 12 13.67 12.39 26.58
C LYS A 12 12.19 12.57 26.85
N SER A 13 11.33 12.27 25.87
CA SER A 13 9.89 12.41 25.98
C SER A 13 9.18 11.58 24.89
N PRO A 14 8.57 10.43 25.25
CA PRO A 14 7.86 9.58 24.31
C PRO A 14 6.75 10.31 23.54
N LEU A 15 6.00 11.19 24.21
CA LEU A 15 4.91 11.95 23.59
C LEU A 15 5.41 12.95 22.55
N LYS A 16 6.55 13.62 22.80
CA LYS A 16 7.13 14.54 21.81
C LYS A 16 7.66 13.79 20.59
N ALA A 17 8.24 12.61 20.78
CA ALA A 17 8.70 11.76 19.68
C ALA A 17 7.53 11.27 18.82
N GLN A 18 6.46 10.77 19.45
CA GLN A 18 5.25 10.34 18.75
C GLN A 18 4.63 11.49 17.95
N ARG A 19 4.54 12.69 18.53
CA ARG A 19 4.01 13.87 17.84
C ARG A 19 4.86 14.29 16.64
N ALA A 20 6.19 14.34 16.80
CA ALA A 20 7.09 14.65 15.70
C ALA A 20 6.99 13.61 14.56
N LEU A 21 6.84 12.32 14.91
CA LEU A 21 6.62 11.26 13.93
C LEU A 21 5.29 11.42 13.19
N PHE A 22 4.23 11.74 13.94
CA PHE A 22 2.91 11.98 13.37
C PHE A 22 2.94 13.15 12.40
N ASP A 23 3.45 14.31 12.82
CA ASP A 23 3.46 15.53 12.01
C ASP A 23 4.26 15.31 10.70
N GLU A 24 5.37 14.59 10.77
CA GLU A 24 6.22 14.25 9.61
C GLU A 24 5.52 13.28 8.63
N TYR A 25 4.91 12.22 9.13
CA TYR A 25 4.44 11.11 8.30
C TYR A 25 2.93 11.06 8.10
N TYR A 26 2.15 11.94 8.72
CA TYR A 26 0.68 11.92 8.64
C TYR A 26 0.19 11.95 7.19
N ARG A 27 0.67 12.92 6.37
CA ARG A 27 0.27 13.02 4.96
C ARG A 27 0.63 11.75 4.18
N TYR A 28 1.78 11.15 4.46
CA TYR A 28 2.25 9.94 3.79
C TYR A 28 1.40 8.72 4.14
N VAL A 29 1.15 8.49 5.44
CA VAL A 29 0.28 7.40 5.92
C VAL A 29 -1.15 7.59 5.41
N TYR A 30 -1.68 8.80 5.51
CA TYR A 30 -3.02 9.13 5.03
C TYR A 30 -3.17 8.84 3.53
N ALA A 31 -2.18 9.24 2.71
CA ALA A 31 -2.21 8.97 1.27
C ALA A 31 -2.25 7.47 0.93
N ILE A 32 -1.48 6.65 1.66
CA ILE A 32 -1.49 5.18 1.50
C ILE A 32 -2.84 4.60 1.86
N VAL A 33 -3.35 4.94 3.06
CA VAL A 33 -4.63 4.43 3.56
C VAL A 33 -5.78 4.87 2.66
N PHE A 34 -5.85 6.16 2.31
CA PHE A 34 -6.85 6.71 1.41
C PHE A 34 -6.81 6.04 0.04
N GLY A 35 -5.62 5.88 -0.56
CA GLY A 35 -5.46 5.24 -1.86
C GLY A 35 -6.03 3.82 -1.90
N ARG A 36 -5.95 3.08 -0.79
CA ARG A 36 -6.48 1.71 -0.67
C ARG A 36 -7.98 1.69 -0.36
N LEU A 37 -8.47 2.59 0.49
CA LEU A 37 -9.79 2.51 1.11
C LEU A 37 -10.85 3.44 0.47
N ARG A 38 -10.47 4.41 -0.35
CA ARG A 38 -11.37 5.44 -0.90
C ARG A 38 -12.64 4.93 -1.60
N ASN A 39 -12.62 3.69 -2.10
CA ASN A 39 -13.73 3.10 -2.86
C ASN A 39 -14.68 2.24 -2.00
N ASN A 40 -14.33 1.92 -0.75
CA ASN A 40 -15.12 0.99 0.08
C ASN A 40 -15.15 1.33 1.57
N ALA A 41 -14.76 2.55 1.94
CA ALA A 41 -14.65 2.99 3.32
C ALA A 41 -15.22 4.41 3.47
N SER A 42 -15.84 4.67 4.62
CA SER A 42 -16.22 6.02 5.01
C SER A 42 -14.97 6.83 5.41
N ARG A 43 -15.13 8.14 5.55
CA ARG A 43 -14.07 9.00 6.10
C ARG A 43 -13.67 8.56 7.52
N GLU A 44 -14.64 8.13 8.33
CA GLU A 44 -14.40 7.66 9.69
C GLU A 44 -13.56 6.38 9.70
N ASP A 45 -13.84 5.43 8.79
CA ASP A 45 -13.05 4.20 8.65
C ASP A 45 -11.60 4.49 8.22
N ILE A 46 -11.40 5.51 7.38
CA ILE A 46 -10.06 5.95 6.95
C ILE A 46 -9.31 6.56 8.12
N GLU A 47 -9.94 7.45 8.90
CA GLU A 47 -9.33 8.07 10.08
C GLU A 47 -9.02 7.02 11.17
N GLU A 48 -9.90 6.04 11.39
CA GLU A 48 -9.66 4.87 12.26
C GLU A 48 -8.43 4.10 11.79
N CYS A 49 -8.35 3.75 10.50
CA CYS A 49 -7.23 3.00 9.94
C CYS A 49 -5.90 3.77 10.04
N VAL A 50 -5.91 5.09 9.89
CA VAL A 50 -4.72 5.93 10.11
C VAL A 50 -4.28 5.88 11.57
N SER A 51 -5.22 5.99 12.51
CA SER A 51 -4.94 5.87 13.95
C SER A 51 -4.35 4.50 14.33
N ASP A 52 -4.91 3.43 13.75
CA ASP A 52 -4.40 2.07 13.91
C ASP A 52 -2.96 1.93 13.38
N ALA A 53 -2.69 2.50 12.19
CA ALA A 53 -1.37 2.48 11.59
C ALA A 53 -0.34 3.17 12.47
N PHE A 54 -0.63 4.38 12.97
CA PHE A 54 0.26 5.09 13.90
C PHE A 54 0.46 4.34 15.21
N SER A 55 -0.57 3.72 15.75
CA SER A 55 -0.46 2.89 16.96
C SER A 55 0.51 1.71 16.77
N GLU A 56 0.48 1.07 15.60
CA GLU A 56 1.42 -0.01 15.25
C GLU A 56 2.84 0.53 14.97
N ILE A 57 2.97 1.69 14.32
CA ILE A 57 4.25 2.38 14.09
C ILE A 57 4.93 2.70 15.43
N TYR A 58 4.23 3.31 16.39
CA TYR A 58 4.83 3.66 17.68
C TYR A 58 5.35 2.43 18.44
N ARG A 59 4.61 1.31 18.37
CA ARG A 59 5.04 0.03 18.95
C ARG A 59 6.28 -0.52 18.24
N CYS A 60 6.32 -0.44 16.92
CA CYS A 60 7.43 -0.94 16.13
C CYS A 60 8.71 -0.12 16.36
N CYS A 61 8.62 1.21 16.38
CA CYS A 61 9.74 2.10 16.67
C CYS A 61 10.24 1.97 18.13
N GLY A 62 9.37 1.64 19.08
CA GLY A 62 9.75 1.40 20.48
C GLY A 62 10.45 0.06 20.73
N ASN A 63 10.17 -0.96 19.91
CA ASN A 63 10.70 -2.32 20.06
C ASN A 63 11.85 -2.67 19.10
N SER A 64 12.10 -1.84 18.09
CA SER A 64 13.16 -2.12 17.11
C SER A 64 14.52 -1.90 17.75
N SER A 65 15.30 -2.99 17.86
CA SER A 65 16.72 -2.94 18.19
C SER A 65 17.51 -2.82 16.88
N GLY A 66 17.95 -1.60 16.54
CA GLY A 66 19.10 -1.40 15.68
C GLY A 66 18.97 -1.77 14.20
N HIS A 67 17.86 -1.45 13.52
CA HIS A 67 17.86 -1.43 12.06
C HIS A 67 17.85 0.01 11.57
N ASP A 68 19.01 0.48 11.13
CA ASP A 68 19.23 1.79 10.48
C ASP A 68 18.67 1.79 9.04
N GLY A 69 17.49 1.18 8.87
CA GLY A 69 16.76 1.08 7.60
C GLY A 69 15.64 2.10 7.58
N GLU A 70 15.62 2.94 6.54
CA GLU A 70 14.77 4.12 6.37
C GLU A 70 13.40 4.01 7.07
N LEU A 71 13.21 4.82 8.12
CA LEU A 71 11.97 4.92 8.89
C LEU A 71 10.74 5.05 7.99
N ARG A 72 10.90 5.73 6.85
CA ARG A 72 9.89 5.87 5.79
C ARG A 72 9.41 4.53 5.21
N GLY A 73 10.32 3.56 5.00
CA GLY A 73 9.99 2.22 4.52
C GLY A 73 9.20 1.41 5.54
N ILE A 74 9.57 1.49 6.82
CA ILE A 74 8.83 0.86 7.92
C ILE A 74 7.43 1.46 8.05
N VAL A 75 7.34 2.79 8.07
CA VAL A 75 6.05 3.52 8.13
C VAL A 75 5.16 3.13 6.95
N GLY A 76 5.70 3.14 5.73
CA GLY A 76 4.93 2.75 4.53
C GLY A 76 4.46 1.30 4.59
N THR A 77 5.32 0.39 5.04
CA THR A 77 4.98 -1.03 5.19
C THR A 77 3.87 -1.25 6.21
N ILE A 78 3.91 -0.57 7.35
CA ILE A 78 2.87 -0.68 8.38
C ILE A 78 1.57 -0.07 7.87
N ALA A 79 1.61 1.13 7.29
CA ALA A 79 0.43 1.80 6.72
C ALA A 79 -0.27 0.93 5.68
N ASP A 80 0.48 0.35 4.72
CA ASP A 80 -0.11 -0.50 3.68
C ASP A 80 -0.71 -1.78 4.25
N ARG A 81 0.00 -2.45 5.17
CA ARG A 81 -0.51 -3.67 5.83
C ARG A 81 -1.79 -3.39 6.63
N THR A 82 -1.83 -2.29 7.36
CA THR A 82 -3.02 -1.89 8.13
C THR A 82 -4.18 -1.55 7.22
N ALA A 83 -3.92 -0.83 6.11
CA ALA A 83 -4.94 -0.53 5.10
C ALA A 83 -5.49 -1.80 4.43
N ILE A 84 -4.66 -2.79 4.10
CA ILE A 84 -5.11 -4.09 3.58
C ILE A 84 -6.01 -4.79 4.59
N LYS A 85 -5.63 -4.84 5.88
CA LYS A 85 -6.46 -5.45 6.93
C LYS A 85 -7.82 -4.76 7.05
N ALA A 86 -7.84 -3.43 7.05
CA ALA A 86 -9.07 -2.65 7.07
C ALA A 86 -9.94 -2.91 5.82
N TYR A 87 -9.32 -2.94 4.63
CA TYR A 87 -10.01 -3.24 3.37
C TYR A 87 -10.73 -4.59 3.42
N HIS A 88 -10.08 -5.65 3.90
CA HIS A 88 -10.73 -6.96 4.04
C HIS A 88 -11.85 -6.96 5.09
N ARG A 89 -11.66 -6.27 6.22
CA ARG A 89 -12.68 -6.12 7.27
C ARG A 89 -13.92 -5.40 6.76
N LEU A 90 -13.75 -4.37 5.93
CA LEU A 90 -14.86 -3.61 5.34
C LEU A 90 -15.52 -4.40 4.20
N SER A 91 -14.72 -5.08 3.38
CA SER A 91 -15.23 -5.92 2.29
C SER A 91 -16.05 -7.11 2.79
N SER A 92 -15.77 -7.64 3.99
CA SER A 92 -16.59 -8.69 4.60
C SER A 92 -17.90 -8.17 5.19
N ARG A 93 -17.98 -6.90 5.60
CA ARG A 93 -19.22 -6.25 6.04
C ARG A 93 -20.23 -6.04 4.90
N ILE A 94 -19.73 -5.92 3.66
CA ILE A 94 -20.53 -5.65 2.45
C ILE A 94 -21.19 -6.91 1.85
N ARG A 95 -20.85 -8.14 2.32
CA ARG A 95 -21.58 -9.34 1.86
C ARG A 95 -22.77 -9.65 2.78
N PRO A 96 -23.94 -9.11 2.43
CA PRO A 96 -25.06 -9.95 2.00
C PRO A 96 -25.60 -9.52 0.63
N ASP A 97 -25.60 -10.46 -0.31
CA ASP A 97 -26.35 -10.50 -1.60
C ASP A 97 -26.40 -9.26 -2.52
N SER A 98 -26.04 -9.50 -3.80
CA SER A 98 -26.42 -8.75 -5.01
C SER A 98 -25.76 -7.41 -5.40
N SER A 99 -25.67 -7.27 -6.72
CA SER A 99 -25.31 -6.12 -7.59
C SER A 99 -23.84 -5.71 -7.73
N ILE A 100 -23.27 -6.19 -8.84
CA ILE A 100 -22.18 -5.54 -9.57
C ILE A 100 -22.77 -4.25 -10.14
N ASP A 101 -22.33 -3.10 -9.64
CA ASP A 101 -22.49 -1.82 -10.33
C ASP A 101 -21.09 -1.32 -10.71
N ASP A 102 -20.85 -1.36 -12.01
CA ASP A 102 -19.68 -0.85 -12.71
C ASP A 102 -19.95 0.64 -12.99
N GLY A 103 -19.17 1.53 -12.38
CA GLY A 103 -19.35 2.94 -12.65
C GLY A 103 -18.63 3.86 -11.68
N SER A 104 -17.37 4.19 -11.97
CA SER A 104 -16.91 5.59 -12.08
C SER A 104 -15.37 5.65 -12.06
N ALA A 105 -14.81 5.74 -13.26
CA ALA A 105 -13.69 6.63 -13.48
C ALA A 105 -14.20 8.07 -13.22
N ASP A 106 -13.70 8.73 -12.17
CA ASP A 106 -13.14 10.08 -12.31
C ASP A 106 -12.68 10.70 -10.97
N ASN A 107 -11.53 11.37 -11.09
CA ASN A 107 -11.07 12.57 -10.36
C ASN A 107 -11.10 12.62 -8.82
N ILE A 108 -9.91 12.75 -8.23
CA ILE A 108 -9.58 13.90 -7.36
C ILE A 108 -8.11 14.28 -7.58
N ALA A 109 -7.90 15.47 -8.15
CA ALA A 109 -6.64 16.20 -8.09
C ALA A 109 -6.41 16.71 -6.65
N ALA A 110 -5.24 16.44 -6.09
CA ALA A 110 -4.71 17.19 -4.96
C ALA A 110 -3.82 18.30 -5.56
N PRO A 111 -3.88 19.55 -5.06
CA PRO A 111 -3.09 20.63 -5.63
C PRO A 111 -1.64 20.45 -5.18
N ASP A 112 -0.76 19.97 -6.05
CA ASP A 112 0.68 20.17 -5.96
C ASP A 112 1.33 19.83 -7.32
N ASP A 113 1.84 20.87 -7.98
CA ASP A 113 2.79 20.89 -9.10
C ASP A 113 2.42 20.12 -10.38
N VAL A 114 1.88 20.87 -11.37
CA VAL A 114 1.48 20.39 -12.71
C VAL A 114 2.64 19.74 -13.47
N GLU A 115 3.88 20.12 -13.19
CA GLU A 115 5.09 19.50 -13.76
C GLU A 115 5.39 18.12 -13.16
N SER A 116 5.03 17.87 -11.89
CA SER A 116 5.21 16.55 -11.24
C SER A 116 4.13 15.56 -11.64
N GLU A 117 2.95 16.03 -12.06
CA GLU A 117 1.81 15.18 -12.37
C GLU A 117 1.97 14.49 -13.74
N THR A 118 2.60 15.16 -14.71
CA THR A 118 2.94 14.57 -16.01
C THR A 118 3.99 13.46 -15.88
N ASP A 119 5.03 13.69 -15.09
CA ASP A 119 6.09 12.69 -14.85
C ASP A 119 5.55 11.49 -14.07
N ARG A 120 4.68 11.72 -13.08
CA ARG A 120 4.01 10.65 -12.33
C ARG A 120 3.03 9.87 -13.19
N SER A 121 2.32 10.53 -14.10
CA SER A 121 1.40 9.89 -15.04
C SER A 121 2.16 9.00 -16.04
N LEU A 122 3.26 9.51 -16.63
CA LEU A 122 4.14 8.75 -17.51
C LEU A 122 4.75 7.53 -16.80
N MET A 123 5.25 7.73 -15.57
CA MET A 123 5.82 6.65 -14.76
C MET A 123 4.77 5.58 -14.43
N ARG A 124 3.54 6.00 -14.12
CA ARG A 124 2.42 5.09 -13.86
C ARG A 124 2.05 4.29 -15.09
N GLN A 125 2.02 4.94 -16.26
CA GLN A 125 1.72 4.28 -17.52
C GLN A 125 2.78 3.22 -17.85
N LYS A 126 4.07 3.56 -17.75
CA LYS A 126 5.17 2.60 -17.93
C LYS A 126 5.06 1.39 -16.99
N LEU A 127 4.71 1.61 -15.72
CA LEU A 127 4.50 0.54 -14.76
C LEU A 127 3.34 -0.38 -15.20
N LEU A 128 2.22 0.19 -15.63
CA LEU A 128 1.06 -0.58 -16.10
C LEU A 128 1.38 -1.38 -17.37
N ASP A 129 2.15 -0.80 -18.30
CA ASP A 129 2.59 -1.49 -19.52
C ASP A 129 3.49 -2.68 -19.18
N CYS A 130 4.48 -2.49 -18.28
CA CYS A 130 5.32 -3.57 -17.77
C CYS A 130 4.53 -4.70 -17.10
N ILE A 131 3.44 -4.37 -16.38
CA ILE A 131 2.54 -5.36 -15.78
C ILE A 131 1.75 -6.09 -16.87
N ALA A 132 1.22 -5.39 -17.87
CA ALA A 132 0.48 -5.99 -18.99
C ALA A 132 1.35 -6.99 -19.76
N GLU A 133 2.63 -6.67 -19.97
CA GLU A 133 3.61 -7.53 -20.63
C GLU A 133 4.01 -8.81 -19.85
N LEU A 134 3.55 -8.96 -18.60
CA LEU A 134 3.67 -10.24 -17.89
C LEU A 134 2.82 -11.31 -18.56
N GLY A 135 1.69 -10.92 -19.16
CA GLY A 135 0.68 -11.80 -19.75
C GLY A 135 -0.26 -12.40 -18.71
N GLU A 136 -1.44 -12.83 -19.14
CA GLU A 136 -2.39 -13.50 -18.26
C GLU A 136 -2.02 -14.97 -18.00
N PRO A 137 -2.26 -15.50 -16.78
CA PRO A 137 -2.92 -14.87 -15.63
C PRO A 137 -1.98 -14.07 -14.72
N ASP A 138 -0.70 -13.93 -15.07
CA ASP A 138 0.32 -13.41 -14.15
C ASP A 138 0.14 -11.89 -13.91
N ALA A 139 -0.29 -11.12 -14.92
CA ALA A 139 -0.67 -9.71 -14.78
C ALA A 139 -1.84 -9.53 -13.78
N SER A 140 -2.94 -10.28 -13.96
CA SER A 140 -4.06 -10.29 -13.02
C SER A 140 -3.65 -10.69 -11.61
N ILE A 141 -2.76 -11.69 -11.46
CA ILE A 141 -2.25 -12.09 -10.15
C ILE A 141 -1.51 -10.93 -9.47
N ILE A 142 -0.66 -10.20 -10.20
CA ILE A 142 0.05 -9.03 -9.63
C ILE A 142 -0.93 -7.94 -9.20
N LEU A 143 -1.90 -7.58 -10.05
CA LEU A 143 -2.89 -6.56 -9.73
C LEU A 143 -3.75 -6.97 -8.52
N LEU A 144 -4.31 -8.18 -8.53
CA LEU A 144 -5.14 -8.67 -7.43
C LEU A 144 -4.38 -8.71 -6.11
N ARG A 145 -3.11 -9.16 -6.13
CA ARG A 145 -2.30 -9.30 -4.92
C ARG A 145 -1.78 -7.97 -4.38
N TYR A 146 -1.26 -7.10 -5.25
CA TYR A 146 -0.55 -5.89 -4.83
C TYR A 146 -1.40 -4.62 -4.90
N TYR A 147 -2.30 -4.52 -5.89
CA TYR A 147 -3.17 -3.35 -6.06
C TYR A 147 -4.50 -3.51 -5.32
N TYR A 148 -5.15 -4.67 -5.43
CA TYR A 148 -6.42 -4.95 -4.74
C TYR A 148 -6.26 -5.63 -3.38
N GLY A 149 -5.02 -5.96 -2.99
CA GLY A 149 -4.72 -6.57 -1.68
C GLY A 149 -5.28 -7.97 -1.46
N ARG A 150 -5.83 -8.64 -2.49
CA ARG A 150 -6.44 -9.96 -2.37
C ARG A 150 -5.46 -10.98 -1.79
N SER A 151 -5.95 -11.86 -0.94
CA SER A 151 -5.21 -13.04 -0.50
C SER A 151 -4.95 -14.00 -1.66
N SER A 152 -3.97 -14.91 -1.52
CA SER A 152 -3.75 -15.96 -2.53
C SER A 152 -4.95 -16.89 -2.68
N GLY A 153 -5.79 -17.01 -1.65
CA GLY A 153 -7.03 -17.77 -1.69
C GLY A 153 -8.12 -17.09 -2.51
N GLU A 154 -8.36 -15.80 -2.25
CA GLU A 154 -9.33 -15.00 -3.02
C GLU A 154 -8.91 -14.88 -4.48
N THR A 155 -7.63 -14.58 -4.74
CA THR A 155 -7.08 -14.51 -6.11
C THR A 155 -7.22 -15.85 -6.84
N ALA A 156 -7.04 -16.96 -6.11
CA ALA A 156 -7.19 -18.30 -6.67
C ALA A 156 -8.66 -18.59 -7.04
N ALA A 157 -9.60 -18.23 -6.16
CA ALA A 157 -11.03 -18.38 -6.44
C ALA A 157 -11.47 -17.52 -7.64
N GLU A 158 -10.97 -16.28 -7.75
CA GLU A 158 -11.32 -15.35 -8.81
C GLU A 158 -10.77 -15.77 -10.19
N LEU A 159 -9.54 -16.32 -10.22
CA LEU A 159 -8.88 -16.73 -11.47
C LEU A 159 -9.04 -18.23 -11.81
N GLY A 160 -9.82 -18.98 -11.02
CA GLY A 160 -9.97 -20.43 -11.21
C GLY A 160 -8.66 -21.23 -11.02
N LEU A 161 -7.77 -20.76 -10.15
CA LEU A 161 -6.48 -21.38 -9.84
C LEU A 161 -6.47 -22.00 -8.43
N THR A 162 -5.37 -22.66 -8.07
CA THR A 162 -5.12 -23.07 -6.68
C THR A 162 -4.31 -21.99 -5.93
N PRO A 163 -4.49 -21.83 -4.61
CA PRO A 163 -3.69 -20.86 -3.83
C PRO A 163 -2.17 -21.10 -3.92
N ALA A 164 -1.76 -22.37 -4.06
CA ALA A 164 -0.37 -22.74 -4.27
C ALA A 164 0.15 -22.29 -5.65
N ALA A 165 -0.66 -22.45 -6.70
CA ALA A 165 -0.34 -21.96 -8.04
C ALA A 165 -0.22 -20.44 -8.05
N VAL A 166 -1.14 -19.72 -7.39
CA VAL A 166 -1.08 -18.26 -7.23
C VAL A 166 0.21 -17.83 -6.53
N ARG A 167 0.60 -18.43 -5.40
CA ARG A 167 1.85 -18.10 -4.71
C ARG A 167 3.08 -18.28 -5.62
N LYS A 168 3.17 -19.41 -6.32
CA LYS A 168 4.31 -19.71 -7.22
C LYS A 168 4.34 -18.80 -8.45
N ARG A 169 3.19 -18.47 -9.02
CA ARG A 169 3.07 -17.52 -10.14
C ARG A 169 3.40 -16.11 -9.68
N CYS A 170 2.84 -15.65 -8.57
CA CYS A 170 3.09 -14.34 -7.99
C CYS A 170 4.59 -14.09 -7.75
N SER A 171 5.32 -15.05 -7.18
CA SER A 171 6.76 -14.92 -6.97
C SER A 171 7.54 -14.79 -8.29
N ARG A 172 7.22 -15.61 -9.30
CA ARG A 172 7.88 -15.56 -10.62
C ARG A 172 7.52 -14.29 -11.41
N ALA A 173 6.26 -13.88 -11.35
CA ALA A 173 5.76 -12.67 -11.99
C ALA A 173 6.39 -11.42 -11.37
N ALA A 174 6.54 -11.36 -10.05
CA ALA A 174 7.22 -10.26 -9.36
C ALA A 174 8.70 -10.19 -9.75
N GLU A 175 9.38 -11.33 -9.89
CA GLU A 175 10.77 -11.38 -10.34
C GLU A 175 10.92 -10.91 -11.80
N LYS A 176 10.02 -11.35 -12.68
CA LYS A 176 9.98 -10.90 -14.08
C LYS A 176 9.72 -9.39 -14.17
N LEU A 177 8.80 -8.89 -13.35
CA LEU A 177 8.46 -7.47 -13.30
C LEU A 177 9.63 -6.63 -12.81
N ARG A 178 10.35 -7.07 -11.76
CA ARG A 178 11.57 -6.38 -11.28
C ARG A 178 12.60 -6.22 -12.39
N LYS A 179 12.90 -7.31 -13.12
CA LYS A 179 13.87 -7.27 -14.22
C LYS A 179 13.47 -6.27 -15.30
N ARG A 180 12.20 -6.31 -15.74
CA ARG A 180 11.69 -5.36 -16.74
C ARG A 180 11.79 -3.91 -16.27
N LEU A 181 11.43 -3.64 -15.01
CA LEU A 181 11.52 -2.30 -14.46
C LEU A 181 12.96 -1.82 -14.39
N SER A 182 13.91 -2.69 -14.02
CA SER A 182 15.34 -2.38 -14.11
C SER A 182 15.80 -2.05 -15.54
N ASP A 183 15.34 -2.79 -16.54
CA ASP A 183 15.68 -2.53 -17.96
C ASP A 183 15.14 -1.17 -18.44
N GLU A 184 13.98 -0.74 -17.93
CA GLU A 184 13.38 0.59 -18.17
C GLU A 184 14.01 1.72 -17.35
N GLY A 185 15.06 1.44 -16.56
CA GLY A 185 15.71 2.41 -15.68
C GLY A 185 14.94 2.74 -14.40
N ILE A 186 13.89 1.96 -14.09
CA ILE A 186 13.05 2.09 -12.90
C ILE A 186 13.60 1.16 -11.82
N THR A 187 14.30 1.73 -10.82
CA THR A 187 14.79 0.97 -9.67
C THR A 187 13.77 1.03 -8.53
N ILE A 188 13.38 -0.13 -7.99
CA ILE A 188 12.41 -0.31 -6.88
C ILE A 188 13.12 -0.86 -5.65
#